data_AF-A0A6I4HV60-F1
#
_entry.id   AF-A0A6I4HV60-F1
#
_cell.length_a   1.000
_cell.length_b   1.000
_cell.length_c   1.000
_cell.angle_alpha   90.00
_cell.angle_beta   90.00
_cell.angle_gamma   90.00
#
_symmetry.space_group_name_H-M   'P 1'
#
loop_
_entity.id
_entity.type
_entity.pdbx_description
1 polymer ?
#
loop_
_entity_poly.entity_id
_entity_poly.type
_entity_poly.pdbx_seq_one_letter_code
_entity_poly.pdbx_strand_id
1 'polypeptide(L)' 'ATEWHRITTSNRLAEIASKYLKKGGKVYIEGSLRTRKWKDSKGAEKEITEIRADEMQLL' A
#
# COMPACT_ATOMS: atom_id res chain seq x y z
N ALA A 1 -3.80 -15.53 13.55
CA ALA A 1 -3.64 -15.65 12.09
C ALA A 1 -2.86 -14.45 11.59
N THR A 2 -2.18 -14.56 10.44
CA THR A 2 -1.39 -13.47 9.86
C THR A 2 -2.02 -13.08 8.53
N GLU A 3 -2.34 -11.79 8.38
CA GLU A 3 -2.90 -11.21 7.17
C GLU A 3 -1.86 -10.34 6.45
N TRP A 4 -1.95 -10.27 5.13
CA TRP A 4 -1.05 -9.47 4.30
C TRP A 4 -1.84 -8.40 3.56
N HIS A 5 -1.54 -7.14 3.86
CA HIS A 5 -2.21 -5.98 3.27
C HIS A 5 -1.31 -5.30 2.25
N ARG A 6 -1.89 -4.88 1.12
CA ARG A 6 -1.20 -4.05 0.14
C ARG A 6 -1.49 -2.58 0.41
N ILE A 7 -0.45 -1.81 0.69
CA ILE A 7 -0.52 -0.38 0.98
C ILE A 7 0.09 0.41 -0.17
N THR A 8 -0.58 1.47 -0.60
CA THR A 8 -0.07 2.41 -1.61
C THR A 8 0.08 3.79 -0.98
N THR A 9 1.31 4.31 -0.96
CA THR A 9 1.65 5.67 -0.51
C THR A 9 2.03 6.55 -1.71
N SER A 10 1.74 7.84 -1.66
CA SER A 10 2.09 8.81 -2.72
C SER A 10 2.73 10.07 -2.16
N ASN A 11 3.37 10.87 -3.02
CA ASN A 11 3.97 12.17 -2.69
C ASN A 11 4.97 12.06 -1.52
N ARG A 12 4.97 13.04 -0.62
CA ARG A 12 5.84 13.10 0.57
C ARG A 12 5.77 11.86 1.45
N LEU A 13 4.62 11.18 1.54
CA LEU A 13 4.48 9.96 2.32
C LEU A 13 5.35 8.82 1.75
N ALA A 14 5.42 8.73 0.41
CA ALA A 14 6.26 7.75 -0.26
C ALA A 14 7.76 8.02 -0.06
N GLU A 15 8.17 9.29 -0.02
CA GLU A 15 9.56 9.68 0.27
C GLU A 15 9.96 9.27 1.70
N ILE A 16 9.10 9.54 2.68
CA ILE A 16 9.31 9.15 4.08
C ILE A 16 9.37 7.62 4.20
N ALA A 17 8.42 6.91 3.58
CA ALA A 17 8.40 5.44 3.59
C ALA A 17 9.68 4.86 2.99
N SER A 18 10.10 5.34 1.81
CA SER A 18 11.33 4.87 1.14
C SER A 18 12.59 5.11 1.98
N LYS A 19 12.68 6.30 2.60
CA LYS A 19 13.85 6.69 3.38
C LYS A 19 13.95 5.89 4.68
N TYR A 20 12.86 5.75 5.41
CA TYR A 20 12.90 5.30 6.82
C TYR A 20 12.30 3.91 7.06
N LEU A 21 11.32 3.47 6.28
CA LEU A 21 10.72 2.13 6.47
C LEU A 21 11.60 1.06 5.81
N LYS A 22 11.99 0.05 6.58
CA LYS A 22 12.77 -1.12 6.12
C LYS A 22 12.02 -2.41 6.45
N LYS A 23 12.42 -3.51 5.82
CA LYS A 23 11.82 -4.84 6.06
C LYS A 23 11.85 -5.17 7.56
N GLY A 24 10.70 -5.53 8.10
CA GLY A 24 10.52 -5.84 9.53
C GLY A 24 10.24 -4.62 10.42
N GLY A 25 10.27 -3.40 9.88
CA GLY A 25 9.89 -2.19 10.60
C GLY A 25 8.40 -2.18 10.95
N LYS A 26 8.08 -1.73 12.16
CA LYS A 26 6.70 -1.52 12.59
C LYS A 26 6.20 -0.17 12.09
N VAL A 27 4.93 -0.12 11.69
CA VAL A 27 4.32 1.06 11.11
C VAL A 27 2.83 1.07 11.40
N TYR A 28 2.29 2.24 11.73
CA TYR A 28 0.86 2.53 11.73
C TYR A 28 0.48 3.12 10.37
N ILE A 29 -0.63 2.66 9.80
CA ILE A 29 -1.17 3.11 8.52
C ILE A 29 -2.66 3.42 8.68
N GLU A 30 -3.07 4.59 8.21
CA GLU A 30 -4.47 4.98 8.08
C GLU A 30 -4.76 5.39 6.64
N GLY A 31 -5.95 5.06 6.15
CA GLY A 31 -6.37 5.44 4.81
C GLY A 31 -7.66 4.75 4.38
N SER A 32 -7.86 4.67 3.07
CA SER A 32 -9.10 4.16 2.47
C SER A 32 -8.88 2.93 1.58
N LEU A 33 -9.86 2.01 1.60
CA LEU A 33 -9.88 0.88 0.66
C LEU A 33 -10.18 1.38 -0.75
N ARG A 34 -9.35 0.95 -1.70
CA ARG A 34 -9.49 1.24 -3.12
C ARG A 34 -9.41 -0.06 -3.89
N THR A 35 -10.45 -0.35 -4.65
CA THR A 35 -10.47 -1.47 -5.57
C THR A 35 -10.29 -0.94 -6.99
N ARG A 36 -9.32 -1.49 -7.72
CA ARG A 36 -9.06 -1.13 -9.11
C ARG A 36 -9.02 -2.37 -9.99
N LYS A 37 -9.51 -2.21 -11.22
CA LYS A 37 -9.46 -3.22 -12.27
C LYS A 37 -8.43 -2.82 -13.32
N TRP A 38 -7.68 -3.79 -13.79
CA TRP A 38 -6.69 -3.60 -14.86
C TRP A 38 -6.59 -4.87 -15.70
N LYS A 39 -6.15 -4.73 -16.95
CA LYS A 39 -5.89 -5.88 -17.84
C LYS A 39 -4.41 -6.22 -17.81
N ASP A 40 -4.11 -7.48 -17.59
CA ASP A 40 -2.73 -7.96 -17.68
C ASP A 40 -2.25 -8.09 -19.13
N SER A 41 -0.96 -8.34 -19.32
CA SER A 41 -0.36 -8.48 -20.66
C SER A 41 -0.90 -9.66 -21.47
N LYS A 42 -1.62 -10.59 -20.83
CA LYS A 42 -2.29 -11.72 -21.47
C LYS A 42 -3.77 -11.44 -21.76
N GLY A 43 -4.22 -10.21 -21.50
CA GLY A 43 -5.59 -9.75 -21.74
C GLY A 43 -6.60 -10.14 -20.65
N ALA A 44 -6.16 -10.80 -19.57
CA ALA A 44 -7.07 -11.18 -18.49
C ALA A 44 -7.34 -9.97 -17.58
N GLU A 45 -8.61 -9.76 -17.23
CA GLU A 45 -8.98 -8.76 -16.23
C GLU A 45 -8.57 -9.23 -14.83
N LYS A 46 -7.95 -8.32 -14.09
CA LYS A 46 -7.53 -8.50 -12.70
C LYS A 46 -8.14 -7.38 -11.86
N GLU A 47 -8.58 -7.75 -10.67
CA GLU A 47 -9.06 -6.83 -9.66
C GLU A 47 -8.15 -6.91 -8.43
N ILE A 48 -7.83 -5.76 -7.85
CA ILE A 48 -7.04 -5.70 -6.63
C ILE A 48 -7.63 -4.64 -5.69
N THR A 49 -7.77 -5.01 -4.43
CA THR A 49 -8.11 -4.10 -3.35
C THR A 49 -6.85 -3.75 -2.59
N GLU A 50 -6.56 -2.46 -2.49
CA GLU A 50 -5.38 -1.89 -1.86
C GLU A 50 -5.84 -0.85 -0.83
N ILE A 51 -5.03 -0.58 0.19
CA ILE A 51 -5.24 0.55 1.10
C ILE A 51 -4.42 1.72 0.56
N ARG A 52 -5.10 2.79 0.15
CA ARG A 52 -4.43 4.05 -0.16
C ARG A 52 -4.18 4.77 1.16
N ALA A 53 -2.93 4.88 1.56
CA ALA A 53 -2.55 5.51 2.82
C ALA A 53 -2.65 7.03 2.73
N ASP A 54 -3.36 7.61 3.69
CA ASP A 54 -3.48 9.05 3.90
C ASP A 54 -2.55 9.51 5.05
N GLU A 55 -2.34 8.65 6.05
CA GLU A 55 -1.38 8.87 7.14
C GLU A 55 -0.50 7.64 7.39
N MET A 56 0.74 7.88 7.84
CA MET A 56 1.69 6.85 8.25
C MET A 56 2.53 7.35 9.42
N GLN A 57 2.71 6.49 10.43
CA GLN A 57 3.61 6.75 11.57
C GLN A 57 4.57 5.57 11.76
N LEU A 58 5.85 5.87 11.89
CA LEU A 58 6.87 4.87 12.21
C LEU A 58 6.83 4.59 13.73
N LEU A 59 6.98 3.31 14.10
CA LEU A 59 6.86 2.84 15.48
C LEU A 59 8.19 2.28 16.01
#